data_AF-A0A2M8GUT4-F1
#
_entry.id   AF-A0A2M8GUT4-F1
#
_cell.length_a   1.000
_cell.length_b   1.000
_cell.length_c   1.000
_cell.angle_alpha   90.00
_cell.angle_beta   90.00
_cell.angle_gamma   90.00
#
_symmetry.space_group_name_H-M   'P 1'
#
loop_
_entity.id
_entity.type
_entity.pdbx_description
1 polymer ?
#
loop_
_entity_poly.entity_id
_entity_poly.type
_entity_poly.pdbx_seq_one_letter_code
_entity_poly.pdbx_strand_id
1 'polypeptide(L)'
;MQTVINSSPSSRFKPLNQQAFVTDAQQFYDSIRYHNIGLVLALRPATTKQSQIDNFIDAMALSKSIKTFGQISNELFIIFISQAVCERQNQVRAIHSTIYSFFSELKMLNPSAHHFAISGKIGVSVLGYDATSIKGATIHASQATMEQGTTAKHRVSIYDSNLSSELKRYRILEDLVATEINNNDLNIVYQPVINCHSWSIDGYEALCRFNANEVLQTNTKELIGIAEDLDMVSELDLLVYQKAFKELHSTLKKKNQFININLSPNTKTNIDKLFQYVELLADQENISPEQLIIDVNEVRNTSQRSNYETQLADVRSKGTRIALDDLSMGFSLARHLASGNYDYLRVSRKYIRNFTEQSEYYQIVKLLVGLCHRFKVKVIAEGIETLEEAQLLAYLGVDFMQGYLFSPPVPVKKLLEVEKEVQSILKRLHVNGLSAGSNDEEENDGPTVITIANKYLPRLDPGDSLLLAHEYFGSSAISVLPVIDNKQCVGIVTRELLNLHFTPAMGTEHETTREAAIWQKPVNSLMSVKFPRLDAQSQISELIYMIQEQGYQLPVILVEGTIFRGIVTERDLTRYLLKKSGLNSSGKSASSGNRKIAEDSSKTEDAYPVI
;
A
#
# COMPACT_ATOMS: atom_id res chain seq x y z
N MET A 1 44.42 40.13 33.57
CA MET A 1 45.13 39.08 32.80
C MET A 1 44.09 38.41 31.91
N GLN A 2 43.67 38.97 30.77
CA GLN A 2 44.44 39.11 29.52
C GLN A 2 45.18 37.82 29.17
N THR A 3 44.55 36.92 28.40
CA THR A 3 44.95 36.50 27.03
C THR A 3 44.13 35.28 26.57
N VAL A 4 42.99 35.53 25.92
CA VAL A 4 42.46 34.63 24.88
C VAL A 4 42.13 35.53 23.69
N ILE A 5 43.18 35.91 22.97
CA ILE A 5 43.08 36.71 21.75
C ILE A 5 42.82 35.73 20.61
N ASN A 6 41.66 35.88 19.96
CA ASN A 6 41.41 35.68 18.54
C ASN A 6 42.31 34.66 17.82
N SER A 7 41.90 33.40 17.79
CA SER A 7 42.20 32.53 16.65
C SER A 7 41.04 32.64 15.66
N SER A 8 41.28 33.34 14.57
CA SER A 8 40.40 33.48 13.41
C SER A 8 39.91 32.11 12.89
N PRO A 9 38.69 32.00 12.32
CA PRO A 9 38.13 30.74 11.79
C PRO A 9 38.88 30.16 10.57
N SER A 10 39.93 30.84 10.08
CA SER A 10 40.54 30.61 8.76
C SER A 10 41.63 29.53 8.69
N SER A 11 42.03 28.88 9.79
CA SER A 11 43.20 27.98 9.78
C SER A 11 42.89 26.49 9.64
N ARG A 12 41.62 26.08 9.48
CA ARG A 12 41.22 24.66 9.53
C ARG A 12 41.09 23.94 8.18
N PHE A 13 41.12 24.64 7.05
CA PHE A 13 41.01 24.04 5.72
C PHE A 13 41.99 24.68 4.74
N LYS A 14 43.25 24.22 4.76
CA LYS A 14 44.09 24.38 3.57
C LYS A 14 43.70 23.28 2.57
N PRO A 15 43.54 23.59 1.28
CA PRO A 15 43.28 22.56 0.28
C PRO A 15 44.40 21.51 0.30
N LEU A 16 44.01 20.24 0.32
CA LEU A 16 44.96 19.13 0.30
C LEU A 16 45.62 19.00 -1.08
N ASN A 17 46.89 18.57 -1.11
CA ASN A 17 47.48 18.10 -2.36
C ASN A 17 46.82 16.77 -2.80
N GLN A 18 47.05 16.36 -4.05
CA GLN A 18 46.38 15.18 -4.63
C GLN A 18 46.57 13.91 -3.79
N GLN A 19 47.79 13.66 -3.29
CA GLN A 19 48.09 12.44 -2.54
C GLN A 19 47.39 12.44 -1.17
N ALA A 20 47.43 13.58 -0.45
CA ALA A 20 46.74 13.75 0.82
C ALA A 20 45.22 13.68 0.66
N PHE A 21 44.67 14.26 -0.42
CA PHE A 21 43.25 14.16 -0.75
C PHE A 21 42.80 12.71 -0.93
N VAL A 22 43.55 11.93 -1.73
CA VAL A 22 43.20 10.52 -1.98
C VAL A 22 43.24 9.71 -0.70
N THR A 23 44.25 9.91 0.16
CA THR A 23 44.35 9.19 1.44
C THR A 23 43.20 9.55 2.39
N ASP A 24 42.91 10.83 2.57
CA ASP A 24 41.85 11.30 3.47
C ASP A 24 40.45 10.86 2.99
N ALA A 25 40.16 11.04 1.70
CA ALA A 25 38.88 10.63 1.14
C ALA A 25 38.71 9.10 1.12
N GLN A 26 39.78 8.31 0.95
CA GLN A 26 39.72 6.86 1.04
C GLN A 26 39.45 6.40 2.48
N GLN A 27 40.10 7.00 3.46
CA GLN A 27 39.81 6.71 4.88
C GLN A 27 38.36 7.03 5.24
N PHE A 28 37.83 8.15 4.74
CA PHE A 28 36.42 8.46 4.92
C PHE A 28 35.54 7.40 4.25
N TYR A 29 35.79 7.07 2.98
CA TYR A 29 35.01 6.09 2.22
C TYR A 29 34.99 4.71 2.91
N ASP A 30 36.13 4.23 3.40
CA ASP A 30 36.24 2.94 4.09
C ASP A 30 35.55 2.95 5.47
N SER A 31 35.36 4.12 6.08
CA SER A 31 34.68 4.26 7.37
C SER A 31 33.15 4.21 7.27
N ILE A 32 32.58 4.33 6.06
CA ILE A 32 31.15 4.37 5.83
C ILE A 32 30.55 2.97 6.02
N ARG A 33 29.63 2.83 6.98
CA ARG A 33 28.92 1.57 7.27
C ARG A 33 27.60 1.38 6.50
N TYR A 34 27.11 2.43 5.82
CA TYR A 34 25.82 2.46 5.13
C TYR A 34 25.98 2.58 3.62
N HIS A 35 24.92 2.28 2.86
CA HIS A 35 24.92 2.45 1.41
C HIS A 35 24.92 3.94 1.05
N ASN A 36 26.08 4.48 0.68
CA ASN A 36 26.25 5.87 0.28
C ASN A 36 26.70 5.96 -1.18
N ILE A 37 26.27 7.01 -1.87
CA ILE A 37 26.87 7.40 -3.14
C ILE A 37 28.04 8.34 -2.83
N GLY A 38 29.20 8.02 -3.40
CA GLY A 38 30.39 8.86 -3.34
C GLY A 38 30.68 9.45 -4.71
N LEU A 39 30.83 10.76 -4.77
CA LEU A 39 31.13 11.50 -5.99
C LEU A 39 32.46 12.25 -5.82
N VAL A 40 33.32 12.14 -6.82
CA VAL A 40 34.51 12.98 -6.94
C VAL A 40 34.25 13.99 -8.06
N LEU A 41 34.32 15.27 -7.70
CA LEU A 41 34.17 16.39 -8.63
C LEU A 41 35.54 17.02 -8.85
N ALA A 42 35.90 17.24 -10.10
CA ALA A 42 37.04 18.04 -10.49
C ALA A 42 36.54 19.36 -11.09
N LEU A 43 36.95 20.50 -10.52
CA LEU A 43 36.54 21.82 -10.94
C LEU A 43 37.74 22.58 -11.52
N ARG A 44 37.59 23.03 -12.76
CA ARG A 44 38.48 23.98 -13.42
C ARG A 44 37.78 25.34 -13.56
N PRO A 45 38.15 26.36 -12.78
CA PRO A 45 37.48 27.65 -12.83
C PRO A 45 37.76 28.41 -14.13
N ALA A 46 36.83 29.30 -14.52
CA ALA A 46 37.02 30.16 -15.69
C ALA A 46 37.92 31.38 -15.41
N THR A 47 38.12 31.73 -14.14
CA THR A 47 38.88 32.93 -13.72
C THR A 47 40.00 32.53 -12.75
N THR A 48 41.16 33.16 -12.89
CA THR A 48 42.36 32.94 -12.05
C THR A 48 42.58 34.05 -11.01
N LYS A 49 41.56 34.87 -10.73
CA LYS A 49 41.63 35.96 -9.75
C LYS A 49 41.71 35.38 -8.34
N GLN A 50 42.78 35.71 -7.62
CA GLN A 50 43.06 35.18 -6.28
C GLN A 50 41.92 35.45 -5.29
N SER A 51 41.33 36.65 -5.31
CA SER A 51 40.22 36.99 -4.40
C SER A 51 38.98 36.12 -4.57
N GLN A 52 38.72 35.60 -5.78
CA GLN A 52 37.60 34.68 -6.03
C GLN A 52 37.95 33.25 -5.60
N ILE A 53 39.21 32.86 -5.75
CA ILE A 53 39.72 31.56 -5.28
C ILE A 53 39.66 31.51 -3.75
N ASP A 54 40.10 32.55 -3.05
CA ASP A 54 40.07 32.62 -1.59
C ASP A 54 38.62 32.52 -1.07
N ASN A 55 37.71 33.30 -1.66
CA ASN A 55 36.28 33.23 -1.34
C ASN A 55 35.67 31.84 -1.59
N PHE A 56 36.13 31.14 -2.63
CA PHE A 56 35.68 29.79 -2.94
C PHE A 56 36.20 28.78 -1.91
N ILE A 57 37.48 28.85 -1.53
CA ILE A 57 38.09 28.00 -0.51
C ILE A 57 37.39 28.19 0.85
N ASP A 58 37.12 29.44 1.23
CA ASP A 58 36.38 29.77 2.45
C ASP A 58 34.97 29.17 2.45
N ALA A 59 34.28 29.21 1.31
CA ALA A 59 32.97 28.60 1.16
C ALA A 59 33.04 27.06 1.22
N MET A 60 34.07 26.42 0.65
CA MET A 60 34.28 24.98 0.77
C MET A 60 34.50 24.56 2.23
N ALA A 61 35.25 25.35 3.00
CA ALA A 61 35.52 25.06 4.41
C ALA A 61 34.26 25.09 5.30
N LEU A 62 33.23 25.82 4.88
CA LEU A 62 31.97 25.97 5.61
C LEU A 62 30.88 24.98 5.18
N SER A 63 31.04 24.31 4.03
CA SER A 63 30.07 23.35 3.51
C SER A 63 30.10 22.04 4.29
N LYS A 64 28.93 21.54 4.67
CA LYS A 64 28.73 20.27 5.38
C LYS A 64 28.68 19.08 4.42
N SER A 65 28.35 19.31 3.15
CA SER A 65 28.27 18.26 2.13
C SER A 65 29.66 17.75 1.72
N ILE A 66 30.69 18.59 1.84
CA ILE A 66 32.07 18.24 1.50
C ILE A 66 32.66 17.36 2.60
N LYS A 67 33.26 16.24 2.18
CA LYS A 67 34.01 15.35 3.07
C LYS A 67 35.49 15.68 3.02
N THR A 68 36.02 15.85 1.81
CA THR A 68 37.42 16.18 1.58
C THR A 68 37.53 17.17 0.43
N PHE A 69 38.45 18.11 0.54
CA PHE A 69 38.71 19.14 -0.48
C PHE A 69 40.21 19.23 -0.79
N GLY A 70 40.54 19.27 -2.08
CA GLY A 70 41.91 19.31 -2.58
C GLY A 70 42.12 20.32 -3.70
N GLN A 71 43.36 20.75 -3.85
CA GLN A 71 43.83 21.58 -4.95
C GLN A 71 45.05 20.91 -5.57
N ILE A 72 44.92 20.44 -6.82
CA ILE A 72 46.04 19.84 -7.56
C ILE A 72 46.93 20.94 -8.13
N SER A 73 46.30 21.99 -8.67
CA SER A 73 46.98 23.14 -9.27
C SER A 73 46.14 24.40 -9.08
N ASN A 74 46.68 25.57 -9.47
CA ASN A 74 45.92 26.82 -9.47
C ASN A 74 44.67 26.79 -10.39
N GLU A 75 44.60 25.82 -11.30
CA GLU A 75 43.52 25.67 -12.26
C GLU A 75 42.66 24.42 -12.01
N LEU A 76 42.95 23.60 -11.00
CA LEU A 76 42.22 22.35 -10.79
C LEU A 76 42.03 22.05 -9.31
N PHE A 77 40.76 22.05 -8.90
CA PHE A 77 40.30 21.67 -7.57
C PHE A 77 39.63 20.31 -7.62
N ILE A 78 39.75 19.51 -6.56
CA ILE A 78 39.04 18.25 -6.40
C ILE A 78 38.20 18.30 -5.14
N ILE A 79 36.99 17.77 -5.22
CA ILE A 79 36.01 17.77 -4.13
C ILE A 79 35.48 16.35 -4.01
N PHE A 80 35.51 15.79 -2.80
CA PHE A 80 34.82 14.53 -2.50
C PHE A 80 33.57 14.84 -1.70
N ILE A 81 32.42 14.47 -2.25
CA ILE A 81 31.12 14.57 -1.60
C ILE A 81 30.52 13.17 -1.46
N SER A 82 29.84 12.93 -0.35
CA SER A 82 29.15 11.67 -0.11
C SER A 82 27.87 11.90 0.66
N GLN A 83 26.80 11.26 0.19
CA GLN A 83 25.46 11.34 0.78
C GLN A 83 24.89 9.94 0.95
N ALA A 84 24.18 9.75 2.07
CA ALA A 84 23.45 8.52 2.34
C ALA A 84 22.27 8.39 1.37
N VAL A 85 22.10 7.20 0.80
CA VAL A 85 21.04 6.92 -0.16
C VAL A 85 19.92 6.18 0.54
N CYS A 86 18.67 6.61 0.32
CA CYS A 86 17.50 5.84 0.74
C CYS A 86 17.30 4.65 -0.21
N GLU A 87 17.03 3.45 0.31
CA GLU A 87 16.87 2.20 -0.46
C GLU A 87 15.82 2.26 -1.60
N ARG A 88 14.89 3.22 -1.57
CA ARG A 88 13.87 3.43 -2.61
C ARG A 88 14.27 4.41 -3.73
N GLN A 89 15.42 5.07 -3.67
CA GLN A 89 15.85 6.02 -4.71
C GLN A 89 16.58 5.32 -5.85
N ASN A 90 16.22 5.66 -7.09
CA ASN A 90 17.02 5.31 -8.26
C ASN A 90 18.42 5.95 -8.14
N GLN A 91 19.48 5.24 -8.55
CA GLN A 91 20.87 5.71 -8.46
C GLN A 91 21.08 7.05 -9.18
N VAL A 92 20.48 7.23 -10.37
CA VAL A 92 20.55 8.48 -11.14
C VAL A 92 19.97 9.66 -10.34
N ARG A 93 18.82 9.46 -9.69
CA ARG A 93 18.15 10.45 -8.83
C ARG A 93 19.03 10.81 -7.63
N ALA A 94 19.69 9.83 -7.03
CA ALA A 94 20.56 10.05 -5.89
C ALA A 94 21.86 10.79 -6.29
N ILE A 95 22.45 10.49 -7.45
CA ILE A 95 23.59 11.25 -8.01
C ILE A 95 23.17 12.70 -8.30
N HIS A 96 22.04 12.89 -8.99
CA HIS A 96 21.52 14.21 -9.33
C HIS A 96 21.26 15.06 -8.08
N SER A 97 20.54 14.51 -7.10
CA SER A 97 20.25 15.20 -5.84
C SER A 97 21.50 15.52 -5.01
N THR A 98 22.52 14.66 -5.04
CA THR A 98 23.81 14.93 -4.36
C THR A 98 24.51 16.13 -5.00
N ILE A 99 24.57 16.18 -6.34
CA ILE A 99 25.16 17.31 -7.08
C ILE A 99 24.35 18.60 -6.83
N TYR A 100 23.02 18.52 -6.94
CA TYR A 100 22.14 19.65 -6.73
C TYR A 100 22.24 20.21 -5.30
N SER A 101 22.21 19.33 -4.29
CA SER A 101 22.33 19.72 -2.88
C SER A 101 23.65 20.43 -2.60
N PHE A 102 24.75 19.95 -3.17
CA PHE A 102 26.05 20.61 -3.08
C PHE A 102 26.01 22.03 -3.66
N PHE A 103 25.52 22.23 -4.88
CA PHE A 103 25.45 23.57 -5.48
C PHE A 103 24.46 24.49 -4.76
N SER A 104 23.33 23.96 -4.30
CA SER A 104 22.33 24.71 -3.52
C SER A 104 22.92 25.20 -2.19
N GLU A 105 23.63 24.33 -1.47
CA GLU A 105 24.34 24.70 -0.25
C GLU A 105 25.38 25.79 -0.52
N LEU A 106 26.19 25.64 -1.57
CA LEU A 106 27.17 26.67 -1.94
C LEU A 106 26.52 28.02 -2.28
N LYS A 107 25.37 28.00 -2.96
CA LYS A 107 24.62 29.22 -3.28
C LYS A 107 24.16 29.94 -2.01
N MET A 108 23.70 29.19 -1.00
CA MET A 108 23.27 29.74 0.28
C MET A 108 24.44 30.27 1.12
N LEU A 109 25.58 29.57 1.11
CA LEU A 109 26.77 29.98 1.88
C LEU A 109 27.45 31.21 1.28
N ASN A 110 27.70 31.20 -0.03
CA ASN A 110 28.38 32.30 -0.70
C ASN A 110 28.00 32.36 -2.21
N PRO A 111 27.15 33.33 -2.62
CA PRO A 111 26.73 33.49 -4.01
C PRO A 111 27.89 33.69 -5.00
N SER A 112 28.98 34.34 -4.57
CA SER A 112 30.16 34.55 -5.41
C SER A 112 30.95 33.25 -5.62
N ALA A 113 31.07 32.40 -4.59
CA ALA A 113 31.71 31.09 -4.70
C ALA A 113 30.88 30.13 -5.60
N HIS A 114 29.56 30.17 -5.48
CA HIS A 114 28.66 29.43 -6.37
C HIS A 114 28.80 29.89 -7.82
N HIS A 115 28.82 31.19 -8.08
CA HIS A 115 29.06 31.73 -9.43
C HIS A 115 30.44 31.31 -9.96
N PHE A 116 31.47 31.33 -9.12
CA PHE A 116 32.80 30.87 -9.48
C PHE A 116 32.79 29.40 -9.93
N ALA A 117 32.14 28.51 -9.17
CA ALA A 117 32.04 27.09 -9.51
C ALA A 117 31.28 26.85 -10.83
N ILE A 118 30.09 27.46 -10.99
CA ILE A 118 29.23 27.26 -12.16
C ILE A 118 29.76 27.99 -13.41
N SER A 119 30.61 29.00 -13.25
CA SER A 119 31.30 29.62 -14.39
C SER A 119 32.40 28.72 -14.98
N GLY A 120 32.94 27.79 -14.18
CA GLY A 120 34.00 26.87 -14.58
C GLY A 120 33.50 25.63 -15.32
N LYS A 121 34.42 24.68 -15.53
CA LYS A 121 34.17 23.33 -16.03
C LYS A 121 34.26 22.34 -14.88
N ILE A 122 33.29 21.45 -14.77
CA ILE A 122 33.21 20.46 -13.71
C ILE A 122 33.14 19.07 -14.34
N GLY A 123 34.08 18.20 -14.03
CA GLY A 123 34.01 16.77 -14.33
C GLY A 123 33.61 15.99 -13.09
N VAL A 124 32.79 14.96 -13.25
CA VAL A 124 32.29 14.15 -12.14
C VAL A 124 32.55 12.67 -12.43
N SER A 125 33.04 11.97 -11.40
CA SER A 125 33.14 10.51 -11.38
C SER A 125 32.39 9.95 -10.18
N VAL A 126 31.78 8.78 -10.37
CA VAL A 126 30.88 8.12 -9.42
C VAL A 126 31.48 6.81 -8.94
N LEU A 127 31.77 6.75 -7.64
CA LEU A 127 32.30 5.54 -7.01
C LEU A 127 31.28 4.40 -7.09
N GLY A 128 31.77 3.21 -7.42
CA GLY A 128 30.95 2.01 -7.62
C GLY A 128 30.30 1.91 -9.00
N TYR A 129 30.44 2.93 -9.85
CA TYR A 129 29.92 2.92 -11.22
C TYR A 129 31.07 3.00 -12.23
N ASP A 130 31.75 4.14 -12.28
CA ASP A 130 32.84 4.39 -13.21
C ASP A 130 34.24 4.24 -12.58
N ALA A 131 34.30 4.18 -11.25
CA ALA A 131 35.54 3.98 -10.51
C ALA A 131 35.33 3.12 -9.26
N THR A 132 36.28 2.23 -8.98
CA THR A 132 36.30 1.37 -7.78
C THR A 132 37.17 1.92 -6.64
N SER A 133 37.85 3.04 -6.86
CA SER A 133 38.72 3.68 -5.87
C SER A 133 38.70 5.20 -6.00
N ILE A 134 38.97 5.93 -4.91
CA ILE A 134 39.07 7.40 -4.91
C ILE A 134 40.14 7.90 -5.90
N LYS A 135 41.25 7.16 -5.99
CA LYS A 135 42.32 7.49 -6.94
C LYS A 135 41.84 7.40 -8.39
N GLY A 136 41.15 6.32 -8.74
CA GLY A 136 40.54 6.17 -10.07
C GLY A 136 39.52 7.26 -10.35
N ALA A 137 38.64 7.53 -9.39
CA ALA A 137 37.60 8.56 -9.52
C ALA A 137 38.17 9.96 -9.72
N THR A 138 39.27 10.28 -9.03
CA THR A 138 39.98 11.55 -9.20
C THR A 138 40.52 11.73 -10.62
N ILE A 139 41.07 10.66 -11.21
CA ILE A 139 41.57 10.67 -12.59
C ILE A 139 40.40 10.84 -13.57
N HIS A 140 39.36 10.04 -13.43
CA HIS A 140 38.17 10.07 -14.28
C HIS A 140 37.47 11.44 -14.24
N ALA A 141 37.25 12.02 -13.06
CA ALA A 141 36.68 13.35 -12.91
C ALA A 141 37.55 14.43 -13.57
N SER A 142 38.88 14.35 -13.41
CA SER A 142 39.81 15.28 -14.05
C SER A 142 39.77 15.17 -15.58
N GLN A 143 39.73 13.95 -16.11
CA GLN A 143 39.60 13.70 -17.54
C GLN A 143 38.29 14.24 -18.11
N ALA A 144 37.15 13.97 -17.45
CA ALA A 144 35.84 14.51 -17.82
C ALA A 144 35.80 16.05 -17.79
N THR A 145 36.64 16.69 -16.97
CA THR A 145 36.79 18.16 -16.95
C THR A 145 37.56 18.65 -18.17
N MET A 146 38.62 17.95 -18.56
CA MET A 146 39.52 18.33 -19.66
C MET A 146 38.91 18.10 -21.03
N GLU A 147 38.12 17.03 -21.20
CA GLU A 147 37.47 16.67 -22.47
C GLU A 147 36.32 17.61 -22.84
N GLN A 148 35.85 18.45 -21.91
CA GLN A 148 34.87 19.49 -22.22
C GLN A 148 35.46 20.53 -23.17
N GLY A 149 34.86 20.67 -24.35
CA GLY A 149 35.23 21.68 -25.35
C GLY A 149 35.18 23.13 -24.82
N THR A 150 35.87 24.06 -25.49
CA THR A 150 35.87 25.49 -25.12
C THR A 150 34.53 26.18 -25.33
N THR A 151 33.67 25.62 -26.19
CA THR A 151 32.33 26.13 -26.53
C THR A 151 31.19 25.32 -25.90
N ALA A 152 31.50 24.43 -24.96
CA ALA A 152 30.50 23.51 -24.38
C ALA A 152 29.38 24.29 -23.65
N LYS A 153 28.14 24.07 -24.10
CA LYS A 153 26.91 24.61 -23.47
C LYS A 153 26.67 24.02 -22.07
N HIS A 154 27.26 22.86 -21.78
CA HIS A 154 27.15 22.14 -20.52
C HIS A 154 28.47 22.25 -19.74
N ARG A 155 28.39 22.72 -18.50
CA ARG A 155 29.56 22.99 -17.63
C ARG A 155 29.81 21.90 -16.58
N VAL A 156 28.96 20.88 -16.57
CA VAL A 156 29.11 19.65 -15.78
C VAL A 156 29.14 18.48 -16.76
N SER A 157 30.17 17.64 -16.69
CA SER A 157 30.30 16.42 -17.49
C SER A 157 30.56 15.24 -16.57
N ILE A 158 29.77 14.19 -16.75
CA ILE A 158 29.98 12.91 -16.08
C ILE A 158 30.94 12.08 -16.95
N TYR A 159 31.89 11.39 -16.32
CA TYR A 159 32.87 10.58 -17.03
C TYR A 159 32.22 9.42 -17.79
N ASP A 160 31.32 8.67 -17.15
CA ASP A 160 30.56 7.61 -17.81
C ASP A 160 29.50 8.18 -18.78
N SER A 161 29.53 7.73 -20.03
CA SER A 161 28.68 8.25 -21.11
C SER A 161 27.21 7.81 -21.00
N ASN A 162 26.94 6.62 -20.45
CA ASN A 162 25.59 6.13 -20.22
C ASN A 162 24.93 6.94 -19.11
N LEU A 163 25.61 7.07 -17.97
CA LEU A 163 25.16 7.87 -16.83
C LEU A 163 25.00 9.36 -17.21
N SER A 164 25.91 9.90 -18.03
CA SER A 164 25.78 11.25 -18.60
C SER A 164 24.48 11.41 -19.41
N SER A 165 24.11 10.40 -20.20
CA SER A 165 22.89 10.40 -21.00
C SER A 165 21.63 10.27 -20.13
N GLU A 166 21.68 9.43 -19.09
CA GLU A 166 20.58 9.30 -18.12
C GLU A 166 20.35 10.57 -17.32
N LEU A 167 21.40 11.27 -16.88
CA LEU A 167 21.28 12.54 -16.17
C LEU A 167 20.76 13.67 -17.07
N LYS A 168 21.13 13.68 -18.35
CA LYS A 168 20.52 14.60 -19.34
C LYS A 168 19.02 14.31 -19.51
N ARG A 169 18.64 13.03 -19.63
CA ARG A 169 17.23 12.62 -19.70
C ARG A 169 16.49 13.08 -18.45
N TYR A 170 17.06 12.82 -17.26
CA TYR A 170 16.49 13.23 -15.98
C TYR A 170 16.28 14.75 -15.93
N ARG A 171 17.25 15.56 -16.38
CA ARG A 171 17.11 17.02 -16.44
C ARG A 171 15.97 17.48 -17.35
N ILE A 172 15.78 16.82 -18.50
CA ILE A 172 14.65 17.11 -19.40
C ILE A 172 13.32 16.82 -18.69
N LEU A 173 13.26 15.74 -17.89
CA LEU A 173 12.07 15.41 -17.09
C LEU A 173 11.83 16.44 -15.98
N GLU A 174 12.87 16.96 -15.33
CA GLU A 174 12.73 18.07 -14.36
C GLU A 174 12.07 19.30 -14.98
N ASP A 175 12.58 19.72 -16.15
CA ASP A 175 12.05 20.88 -16.85
C ASP A 175 10.59 20.63 -17.29
N LEU A 176 10.24 19.40 -17.69
CA LEU A 176 8.86 18.99 -18.00
C LEU A 176 7.95 19.08 -16.77
N VAL A 177 8.34 18.47 -15.66
CA VAL A 177 7.55 18.47 -14.41
C VAL A 177 7.31 19.89 -13.92
N ALA A 178 8.37 20.70 -13.88
CA ALA A 178 8.27 22.09 -13.46
C ALA A 178 7.36 22.90 -14.38
N THR A 179 7.44 22.68 -15.71
CA THR A 179 6.59 23.39 -16.68
C THR A 179 5.13 23.01 -16.53
N GLU A 180 4.80 21.72 -16.44
CA GLU A 180 3.41 21.25 -16.35
C GLU A 180 2.74 21.68 -15.05
N ILE A 181 3.46 21.65 -13.92
CA ILE A 181 2.93 22.13 -12.63
C ILE A 181 2.71 23.65 -12.69
N ASN A 182 3.70 24.43 -13.15
CA ASN A 182 3.60 25.89 -13.17
C ASN A 182 2.52 26.41 -14.14
N ASN A 183 2.30 25.71 -15.26
CA ASN A 183 1.28 26.09 -16.24
C ASN A 183 -0.11 25.54 -15.91
N ASN A 184 -0.25 24.73 -14.85
CA ASN A 184 -1.47 24.00 -14.54
C ASN A 184 -1.91 23.04 -15.67
N ASP A 185 -0.98 22.42 -16.39
CA ASP A 185 -1.22 21.62 -17.61
C ASP A 185 -1.28 20.09 -17.34
N LEU A 186 -1.67 19.69 -16.13
CA LEU A 186 -1.86 18.27 -15.78
C LEU A 186 -3.22 17.71 -16.19
N ASN A 187 -3.24 16.47 -16.65
CA ASN A 187 -4.48 15.73 -16.86
C ASN A 187 -4.83 14.89 -15.62
N ILE A 188 -6.11 14.87 -15.24
CA ILE A 188 -6.61 13.98 -14.18
C ILE A 188 -7.45 12.87 -14.82
N VAL A 189 -7.15 11.64 -14.42
CA VAL A 189 -7.94 10.46 -14.77
C VAL A 189 -8.44 9.81 -13.50
N TYR A 190 -9.55 9.10 -13.60
CA TYR A 190 -10.28 8.54 -12.49
C TYR A 190 -10.42 7.04 -12.66
N GLN A 191 -10.23 6.30 -11.58
CA GLN A 191 -10.46 4.86 -11.59
C GLN A 191 -11.55 4.50 -10.57
N PRO A 192 -12.58 3.72 -10.96
CA PRO A 192 -13.67 3.36 -10.05
C PRO A 192 -13.20 2.42 -8.93
N VAL A 193 -13.73 2.64 -7.74
CA VAL A 193 -13.58 1.81 -6.56
C VAL A 193 -14.91 1.13 -6.26
N ILE A 194 -14.87 -0.20 -6.22
CA ILE A 194 -16.04 -1.06 -6.11
C ILE A 194 -16.23 -1.50 -4.67
N ASN A 195 -17.44 -1.39 -4.14
CA ASN A 195 -17.81 -1.98 -2.87
C ASN A 195 -18.16 -3.46 -3.05
N CYS A 196 -17.47 -4.33 -2.31
CA CYS A 196 -17.61 -5.78 -2.44
C CYS A 196 -18.93 -6.32 -1.88
N HIS A 197 -19.62 -5.54 -1.05
CA HIS A 197 -20.87 -5.95 -0.41
C HIS A 197 -22.07 -5.60 -1.30
N SER A 198 -22.19 -4.33 -1.68
CA SER A 198 -23.27 -3.83 -2.53
C SER A 198 -23.05 -4.10 -4.02
N TRP A 199 -21.83 -4.47 -4.42
CA TRP A 199 -21.44 -4.57 -5.82
C TRP A 199 -21.83 -3.30 -6.60
N SER A 200 -21.44 -2.16 -6.05
CA SER A 200 -21.65 -0.83 -6.63
C SER A 200 -20.35 -0.05 -6.71
N ILE A 201 -20.33 0.97 -7.56
CA ILE A 201 -19.25 1.96 -7.60
C ILE A 201 -19.50 2.96 -6.48
N ASP A 202 -18.68 2.89 -5.44
CA ASP A 202 -18.80 3.73 -4.24
C ASP A 202 -17.79 4.87 -4.25
N GLY A 203 -16.81 4.86 -5.14
CA GLY A 203 -15.91 5.99 -5.27
C GLY A 203 -15.02 5.96 -6.49
N TYR A 204 -14.17 6.98 -6.57
CA TYR A 204 -13.21 7.16 -7.64
C TYR A 204 -11.87 7.61 -7.08
N GLU A 205 -10.80 6.96 -7.48
CA GLU A 205 -9.44 7.45 -7.22
C GLU A 205 -9.05 8.46 -8.31
N ALA A 206 -8.64 9.66 -7.90
CA ALA A 206 -8.08 10.68 -8.78
C ALA A 206 -6.57 10.48 -8.96
N LEU A 207 -6.16 10.31 -10.21
CA LEU A 207 -4.78 10.00 -10.59
C LEU A 207 -4.27 11.04 -11.59
N CYS A 208 -3.14 11.68 -11.29
CA CYS A 208 -2.52 12.64 -12.19
C CYS A 208 -1.85 11.93 -13.38
N ARG A 209 -1.81 12.61 -14.53
CA ARG A 209 -1.10 12.20 -15.74
C ARG A 209 -0.39 13.42 -16.31
N PHE A 210 0.93 13.28 -16.43
CA PHE A 210 1.76 14.26 -17.10
C PHE A 210 1.69 14.06 -18.62
N ASN A 211 1.87 15.13 -19.39
CA ASN A 211 1.93 15.11 -20.85
C ASN A 211 3.33 14.79 -21.34
N ALA A 212 3.86 13.65 -20.88
CA ALA A 212 5.17 13.18 -21.31
C ALA A 212 5.12 12.55 -22.72
N ASN A 213 6.08 12.92 -23.57
CA ASN A 213 6.28 12.27 -24.87
C ASN A 213 6.78 10.83 -24.68
N GLU A 214 6.23 9.87 -25.43
CA GLU A 214 6.62 8.45 -25.40
C GLU A 214 8.12 8.24 -25.61
N VAL A 215 8.79 9.12 -26.37
CA VAL A 215 10.25 9.07 -26.61
C VAL A 215 11.07 9.20 -25.31
N LEU A 216 10.54 9.86 -24.27
CA LEU A 216 11.24 10.04 -22.99
C LEU A 216 11.23 8.78 -22.11
N GLN A 217 10.46 7.74 -22.47
CA GLN A 217 10.37 6.46 -21.76
C GLN A 217 10.19 6.64 -20.24
N THR A 218 9.25 7.49 -19.85
CA THR A 218 8.96 7.81 -18.44
C THR A 218 7.60 7.28 -18.02
N ASN A 219 7.37 7.18 -16.72
CA ASN A 219 6.07 6.89 -16.14
C ASN A 219 5.73 7.91 -15.04
N THR A 220 4.44 8.00 -14.70
CA THR A 220 3.94 8.95 -13.69
C THR A 220 4.66 8.83 -12.34
N LYS A 221 5.04 7.62 -11.92
CA LYS A 221 5.74 7.39 -10.64
C LYS A 221 7.13 8.03 -10.64
N GLU A 222 7.85 7.96 -11.76
CA GLU A 222 9.14 8.64 -11.94
C GLU A 222 8.96 10.17 -11.86
N LEU A 223 7.95 10.72 -12.53
CA LEU A 223 7.67 12.15 -12.56
C LEU A 223 7.22 12.72 -11.22
N ILE A 224 6.39 11.99 -10.46
CA ILE A 224 6.06 12.35 -9.06
C ILE A 224 7.32 12.35 -8.21
N GLY A 225 8.19 11.35 -8.39
CA GLY A 225 9.48 11.31 -7.70
C GLY A 225 10.35 12.54 -7.97
N ILE A 226 10.35 13.02 -9.21
CA ILE A 226 11.02 14.26 -9.59
C ILE A 226 10.34 15.48 -8.94
N ALA A 227 9.01 15.55 -8.90
CA ALA A 227 8.30 16.62 -8.21
C ALA A 227 8.64 16.69 -6.72
N GLU A 228 8.83 15.55 -6.03
CA GLU A 228 9.33 15.50 -4.65
C GLU A 228 10.75 16.08 -4.53
N ASP A 229 11.65 15.78 -5.47
CA ASP A 229 13.03 16.28 -5.44
C ASP A 229 13.10 17.78 -5.69
N LEU A 230 12.24 18.28 -6.57
CA LEU A 230 12.06 19.69 -6.85
C LEU A 230 11.31 20.44 -5.74
N ASP A 231 10.80 19.72 -4.73
CA ASP A 231 9.96 20.26 -3.66
C ASP A 231 8.67 20.92 -4.18
N MET A 232 8.16 20.39 -5.30
CA MET A 232 6.95 20.83 -6.00
C MET A 232 5.77 19.87 -5.79
N VAL A 233 5.92 18.87 -4.91
CA VAL A 233 4.90 17.82 -4.72
C VAL A 233 3.64 18.37 -4.06
N SER A 234 3.75 19.39 -3.20
CA SER A 234 2.57 20.01 -2.60
C SER A 234 1.78 20.84 -3.60
N GLU A 235 2.45 21.54 -4.52
CA GLU A 235 1.85 22.26 -5.63
C GLU A 235 1.16 21.30 -6.60
N LEU A 236 1.80 20.17 -6.88
CA LEU A 236 1.22 19.07 -7.65
C LEU A 236 -0.07 18.55 -6.98
N ASP A 237 -0.01 18.21 -5.69
CA ASP A 237 -1.14 17.71 -4.91
C ASP A 237 -2.31 18.71 -4.94
N LEU A 238 -2.06 19.99 -4.67
CA LEU A 238 -3.08 21.04 -4.70
C LEU A 238 -3.71 21.21 -6.09
N LEU A 239 -2.92 21.15 -7.16
CA LEU A 239 -3.40 21.22 -8.53
C LEU A 239 -4.30 20.02 -8.88
N VAL A 240 -3.94 18.82 -8.40
CA VAL A 240 -4.77 17.63 -8.53
C VAL A 240 -6.10 17.83 -7.82
N TYR A 241 -6.09 18.30 -6.56
CA TYR A 241 -7.31 18.46 -5.77
C TYR A 241 -8.25 19.49 -6.39
N GLN A 242 -7.73 20.65 -6.80
CA GLN A 242 -8.51 21.70 -7.48
C GLN A 242 -9.23 21.17 -8.72
N LYS A 243 -8.54 20.41 -9.57
CA LYS A 243 -9.13 19.84 -10.78
C LYS A 243 -10.10 18.70 -10.46
N ALA A 244 -9.70 17.80 -9.56
CA ALA A 244 -10.46 16.61 -9.23
C ALA A 244 -11.80 16.93 -8.56
N PHE A 245 -11.79 17.86 -7.59
CA PHE A 245 -12.99 18.30 -6.91
C PHE A 245 -13.95 18.99 -7.88
N LYS A 246 -13.43 19.90 -8.71
CA LYS A 246 -14.23 20.60 -9.72
C LYS A 246 -14.80 19.66 -10.80
N GLU A 247 -14.10 18.61 -11.19
CA GLU A 247 -14.58 17.66 -12.20
C GLU A 247 -15.58 16.65 -11.63
N LEU A 248 -15.36 16.16 -10.40
CA LEU A 248 -16.19 15.12 -9.78
C LEU A 248 -17.33 15.64 -8.89
N HIS A 249 -17.43 16.94 -8.62
CA HIS A 249 -18.45 17.49 -7.72
C HIS A 249 -19.89 17.02 -8.05
N SER A 250 -20.23 16.90 -9.34
CA SER A 250 -21.56 16.48 -9.78
C SER A 250 -21.81 14.98 -9.54
N THR A 251 -20.78 14.16 -9.73
CA THR A 251 -20.80 12.71 -9.45
C THR A 251 -20.98 12.47 -7.96
N LEU A 252 -20.23 13.20 -7.12
CA LEU A 252 -20.25 13.10 -5.66
C LEU A 252 -21.58 13.53 -5.01
N LYS A 253 -22.51 14.17 -5.75
CA LYS A 253 -23.85 14.45 -5.21
C LYS A 253 -24.68 13.19 -4.94
N LYS A 254 -24.33 12.05 -5.56
CA LYS A 254 -24.95 10.75 -5.27
C LYS A 254 -24.58 10.35 -3.83
N LYS A 255 -25.56 10.00 -3.01
CA LYS A 255 -25.32 9.55 -1.62
C LYS A 255 -24.34 8.37 -1.61
N ASN A 256 -23.46 8.34 -0.61
CA ASN A 256 -22.45 7.31 -0.36
C ASN A 256 -21.29 7.23 -1.38
N GLN A 257 -21.13 8.19 -2.29
CA GLN A 257 -19.94 8.26 -3.14
C GLN A 257 -18.80 9.05 -2.48
N PHE A 258 -17.57 8.57 -2.68
CA PHE A 258 -16.34 9.22 -2.22
C PHE A 258 -15.35 9.46 -3.36
N ILE A 259 -14.43 10.40 -3.14
CA ILE A 259 -13.23 10.60 -3.94
C ILE A 259 -12.01 10.22 -3.13
N ASN A 260 -11.11 9.45 -3.73
CA ASN A 260 -9.82 9.14 -3.15
C ASN A 260 -8.72 9.99 -3.81
N ILE A 261 -7.92 10.66 -3.01
CA ILE A 261 -6.82 11.53 -3.45
C ILE A 261 -5.51 11.13 -2.77
N ASN A 262 -4.42 11.21 -3.51
CA ASN A 262 -3.09 10.92 -2.99
C ASN A 262 -2.48 12.16 -2.32
N LEU A 263 -1.78 11.97 -1.21
CA LEU A 263 -1.00 13.01 -0.53
C LEU A 263 0.39 12.49 -0.20
N SER A 264 1.43 13.16 -0.71
CA SER A 264 2.81 12.83 -0.33
C SER A 264 3.23 13.64 0.90
N PRO A 265 3.54 13.00 2.04
CA PRO A 265 4.07 13.73 3.19
C PRO A 265 5.56 14.11 3.03
N ASN A 266 6.19 13.75 1.90
CA ASN A 266 7.61 14.03 1.64
C ASN A 266 7.81 15.44 1.04
N THR A 267 7.24 16.45 1.68
CA THR A 267 7.30 17.86 1.28
C THR A 267 8.01 18.70 2.33
N LYS A 268 8.66 19.81 1.95
CA LYS A 268 9.09 20.82 2.93
C LYS A 268 7.95 21.73 3.38
N THR A 269 6.82 21.72 2.68
CA THR A 269 5.62 22.44 3.06
C THR A 269 5.07 21.91 4.39
N ASN A 270 4.54 22.80 5.22
CA ASN A 270 3.87 22.37 6.44
C ASN A 270 2.61 21.56 6.10
N ILE A 271 2.60 20.29 6.48
CA ILE A 271 1.50 19.35 6.24
C ILE A 271 0.17 19.85 6.82
N ASP A 272 0.17 20.56 7.97
CA ASP A 272 -1.06 21.16 8.52
C ASP A 272 -1.73 22.10 7.52
N LYS A 273 -0.92 22.92 6.85
CA LYS A 273 -1.41 23.86 5.85
C LYS A 273 -1.95 23.11 4.65
N LEU A 274 -1.30 22.02 4.24
CA LEU A 274 -1.76 21.21 3.11
C LEU A 274 -3.14 20.62 3.40
N PHE A 275 -3.36 20.05 4.58
CA PHE A 275 -4.68 19.56 4.99
C PHE A 275 -5.74 20.68 5.06
N GLN A 276 -5.38 21.85 5.60
CA GLN A 276 -6.29 23.00 5.59
C GLN A 276 -6.67 23.46 4.17
N TYR A 277 -5.73 23.42 3.23
CA TYR A 277 -6.02 23.73 1.83
C TYR A 277 -6.92 22.68 1.18
N VAL A 278 -6.72 21.40 1.48
CA VAL A 278 -7.60 20.32 1.01
C VAL A 278 -9.03 20.53 1.49
N GLU A 279 -9.21 20.80 2.79
CA GLU A 279 -10.52 21.09 3.40
C GLU A 279 -11.18 22.30 2.72
N LEU A 280 -10.43 23.40 2.55
CA LEU A 280 -10.93 24.61 1.90
C LEU A 280 -11.37 24.36 0.45
N LEU A 281 -10.59 23.59 -0.31
CA LEU A 281 -10.91 23.26 -1.71
C LEU A 281 -12.13 22.35 -1.81
N ALA A 282 -12.27 21.38 -0.90
CA ALA A 282 -13.44 20.51 -0.85
C ALA A 282 -14.70 21.31 -0.52
N ASP A 283 -14.63 22.22 0.46
CA ASP A 283 -15.74 23.10 0.85
C ASP A 283 -16.20 24.00 -0.31
N GLN A 284 -15.26 24.56 -1.08
CA GLN A 284 -15.56 25.40 -2.26
C GLN A 284 -16.42 24.69 -3.30
N GLU A 285 -16.22 23.37 -3.47
CA GLU A 285 -16.96 22.55 -4.42
C GLU A 285 -18.13 21.78 -3.78
N ASN A 286 -18.45 22.06 -2.50
CA ASN A 286 -19.49 21.41 -1.69
C ASN A 286 -19.29 19.89 -1.55
N ILE A 287 -18.05 19.45 -1.38
CA ILE A 287 -17.71 18.05 -1.09
C ILE A 287 -17.61 17.90 0.42
N SER A 288 -18.42 17.02 1.02
CA SER A 288 -18.36 16.84 2.47
C SER A 288 -17.09 16.09 2.89
N PRO A 289 -16.55 16.33 4.10
CA PRO A 289 -15.36 15.64 4.59
C PRO A 289 -15.48 14.11 4.51
N GLU A 290 -16.67 13.54 4.78
CA GLU A 290 -16.90 12.09 4.76
C GLU A 290 -16.84 11.47 3.36
N GLN A 291 -16.90 12.29 2.31
CA GLN A 291 -16.72 11.89 0.92
C GLN A 291 -15.26 11.94 0.49
N LEU A 292 -14.36 12.43 1.34
CA LEU A 292 -12.94 12.50 1.05
C LEU A 292 -12.20 11.34 1.71
N ILE A 293 -11.46 10.59 0.90
CA ILE A 293 -10.43 9.66 1.34
C ILE A 293 -9.09 10.25 0.90
N ILE A 294 -8.14 10.35 1.84
CA ILE A 294 -6.77 10.75 1.55
C ILE A 294 -5.85 9.55 1.73
N ASP A 295 -5.24 9.12 0.64
CA ASP A 295 -4.17 8.12 0.66
C ASP A 295 -2.87 8.77 1.09
N VAL A 296 -2.26 8.19 2.12
CA VAL A 296 -1.01 8.69 2.67
C VAL A 296 0.07 7.63 2.62
N ASN A 297 1.25 8.06 2.19
CA ASN A 297 2.46 7.26 2.20
C ASN A 297 3.19 7.39 3.54
N GLU A 298 4.14 6.50 3.83
CA GLU A 298 5.00 6.65 5.00
C GLU A 298 5.93 7.89 4.87
N VAL A 299 6.04 8.64 5.97
CA VAL A 299 6.99 9.76 6.11
C VAL A 299 8.42 9.21 6.12
N ARG A 300 9.28 9.69 5.19
CA ARG A 300 10.70 9.29 5.14
C ARG A 300 11.50 9.77 6.34
N ASN A 301 11.18 10.95 6.86
CA ASN A 301 11.91 11.57 7.96
C ASN A 301 11.27 11.27 9.32
N THR A 302 11.98 10.52 10.17
CA THR A 302 11.52 10.14 11.50
C THR A 302 11.27 11.33 12.42
N SER A 303 11.98 12.45 12.25
CA SER A 303 11.82 13.65 13.10
C SER A 303 10.50 14.40 12.86
N GLN A 304 9.84 14.17 11.73
CA GLN A 304 8.56 14.80 11.36
C GLN A 304 7.35 13.90 11.70
N ARG A 305 7.59 12.66 12.13
CA ARG A 305 6.56 11.61 12.25
C ARG A 305 5.56 11.85 13.37
N SER A 306 6.00 12.31 14.55
CA SER A 306 5.10 12.54 15.70
C SER A 306 4.11 13.67 15.44
N ASN A 307 4.56 14.73 14.76
CA ASN A 307 3.68 15.80 14.33
C ASN A 307 2.64 15.24 13.35
N TYR A 308 3.10 14.51 12.33
CA TYR A 308 2.24 13.96 11.28
C TYR A 308 1.05 13.11 11.79
N GLU A 309 1.29 12.18 12.72
CA GLU A 309 0.22 11.34 13.29
C GLU A 309 -0.86 12.17 14.01
N THR A 310 -0.47 13.27 14.67
CA THR A 310 -1.43 14.16 15.35
C THR A 310 -2.29 14.91 14.34
N GLN A 311 -1.71 15.28 13.19
CA GLN A 311 -2.40 15.96 12.11
C GLN A 311 -3.42 15.05 11.42
N LEU A 312 -3.07 13.78 11.21
CA LEU A 312 -4.00 12.77 10.69
C LEU A 312 -5.21 12.59 11.61
N ALA A 313 -4.98 12.57 12.94
CA ALA A 313 -6.06 12.46 13.91
C ALA A 313 -7.01 13.68 13.88
N ASP A 314 -6.46 14.91 13.73
CA ASP A 314 -7.26 16.13 13.61
C ASP A 314 -8.15 16.09 12.36
N VAL A 315 -7.57 15.77 11.20
CA VAL A 315 -8.31 15.66 9.93
C VAL A 315 -9.40 14.59 10.00
N ARG A 316 -9.11 13.44 10.61
CA ARG A 316 -10.14 12.40 10.84
C ARG A 316 -11.27 12.85 11.74
N SER A 317 -10.96 13.64 12.77
CA SER A 317 -11.98 14.14 13.70
C SER A 317 -13.02 15.05 13.01
N LYS A 318 -12.67 15.64 11.86
CA LYS A 318 -13.55 16.46 11.02
C LYS A 318 -14.35 15.67 10.00
N GLY A 319 -14.16 14.35 9.91
CA GLY A 319 -14.94 13.44 9.06
C GLY A 319 -14.19 12.92 7.83
N THR A 320 -13.06 13.52 7.46
CA THR A 320 -12.20 13.03 6.37
C THR A 320 -11.61 11.67 6.71
N ARG A 321 -11.63 10.75 5.75
CA ARG A 321 -11.10 9.41 5.97
C ARG A 321 -9.65 9.32 5.48
N ILE A 322 -8.85 8.53 6.18
CA ILE A 322 -7.43 8.34 5.84
C ILE A 322 -7.19 6.90 5.43
N ALA A 323 -6.51 6.73 4.31
CA ALA A 323 -6.12 5.44 3.77
C ALA A 323 -4.60 5.31 3.80
N LEU A 324 -4.12 4.15 4.22
CA LEU A 324 -2.70 3.85 4.29
C LEU A 324 -2.28 3.13 3.00
N ASP A 325 -1.41 3.77 2.20
CA ASP A 325 -1.03 3.28 0.88
C ASP A 325 0.36 2.62 0.82
N ASP A 326 0.47 1.62 -0.05
CA ASP A 326 1.72 1.03 -0.56
C ASP A 326 2.72 0.54 0.51
N LEU A 327 2.22 0.00 1.63
CA LEU A 327 3.06 -0.58 2.69
C LEU A 327 3.68 -1.92 2.31
N SER A 328 4.98 -2.04 2.57
CA SER A 328 5.67 -3.33 2.67
C SER A 328 5.21 -4.01 3.96
N MET A 329 4.70 -5.24 3.88
CA MET A 329 4.22 -5.98 5.06
C MET A 329 5.32 -6.15 6.12
N GLY A 330 5.00 -5.95 7.41
CA GLY A 330 5.94 -6.09 8.53
C GLY A 330 5.48 -5.41 9.83
N PHE A 331 6.41 -5.21 10.78
CA PHE A 331 6.14 -4.57 12.09
C PHE A 331 5.62 -3.13 12.00
N SER A 332 5.87 -2.41 10.89
CA SER A 332 5.32 -1.08 10.66
C SER A 332 3.80 -1.09 10.54
N LEU A 333 3.24 -2.07 9.81
CA LEU A 333 1.80 -2.19 9.60
C LEU A 333 1.06 -2.37 10.93
N ALA A 334 1.52 -3.28 11.79
CA ALA A 334 0.88 -3.51 13.09
C ALA A 334 0.89 -2.25 13.97
N ARG A 335 1.97 -1.47 13.92
CA ARG A 335 2.09 -0.19 14.63
C ARG A 335 1.11 0.85 14.10
N HIS A 336 0.97 0.97 12.78
CA HIS A 336 0.03 1.89 12.13
C HIS A 336 -1.42 1.51 12.43
N LEU A 337 -1.77 0.23 12.34
CA LEU A 337 -3.11 -0.24 12.72
C LEU A 337 -3.41 0.05 14.20
N ALA A 338 -2.42 -0.11 15.07
CA ALA A 338 -2.57 0.17 16.50
C ALA A 338 -2.66 1.67 16.84
N SER A 339 -2.19 2.59 15.97
CA SER A 339 -2.30 4.04 16.21
C SER A 339 -3.75 4.54 16.12
N GLY A 340 -4.60 3.84 15.36
CA GLY A 340 -6.01 4.20 15.18
C GLY A 340 -6.25 5.40 14.26
N ASN A 341 -5.23 5.84 13.52
CA ASN A 341 -5.28 7.02 12.65
C ASN A 341 -5.69 6.71 11.19
N TYR A 342 -6.11 5.48 10.89
CA TYR A 342 -6.42 5.03 9.54
C TYR A 342 -7.80 4.39 9.47
N ASP A 343 -8.55 4.68 8.42
CA ASP A 343 -9.85 4.07 8.09
C ASP A 343 -9.71 2.92 7.10
N TYR A 344 -8.72 3.03 6.22
CA TYR A 344 -8.49 2.07 5.14
C TYR A 344 -7.03 1.63 5.07
N LEU A 345 -6.83 0.39 4.64
CA LEU A 345 -5.55 -0.13 4.16
C LEU A 345 -5.66 -0.46 2.68
N ARG A 346 -4.78 0.10 1.85
CA ARG A 346 -4.67 -0.25 0.42
C ARG A 346 -3.68 -1.40 0.24
N VAL A 347 -4.14 -2.48 -0.40
CA VAL A 347 -3.35 -3.69 -0.66
C VAL A 347 -2.91 -3.69 -2.12
N SER A 348 -1.64 -3.35 -2.31
CA SER A 348 -1.00 -3.24 -3.61
C SER A 348 -1.10 -4.51 -4.46
N ARG A 349 -1.23 -4.31 -5.78
CA ARG A 349 -1.32 -5.36 -6.82
C ARG A 349 -0.29 -6.49 -6.68
N LYS A 350 0.92 -6.20 -6.18
CA LYS A 350 1.97 -7.22 -5.99
C LYS A 350 1.54 -8.40 -5.10
N TYR A 351 0.55 -8.21 -4.24
CA TYR A 351 -0.01 -9.25 -3.38
C TYR A 351 -1.28 -9.91 -3.96
N ILE A 352 -1.83 -9.33 -5.04
CA ILE A 352 -3.10 -9.73 -5.68
C ILE A 352 -2.87 -10.37 -7.06
N ARG A 353 -1.74 -10.12 -7.71
CA ARG A 353 -1.46 -10.68 -9.03
C ARG A 353 -1.39 -12.21 -8.96
N ASN A 354 -2.15 -12.89 -9.82
CA ASN A 354 -2.23 -14.36 -9.86
C ASN A 354 -2.75 -14.97 -8.54
N PHE A 355 -3.70 -14.29 -7.89
CA PHE A 355 -4.23 -14.70 -6.60
C PHE A 355 -5.15 -15.92 -6.72
N THR A 356 -4.69 -17.05 -6.16
CA THR A 356 -5.43 -18.32 -6.11
C THR A 356 -5.44 -18.88 -4.68
N GLU A 357 -6.36 -19.80 -4.37
CA GLU A 357 -6.44 -20.43 -3.03
C GLU A 357 -5.15 -21.13 -2.60
N GLN A 358 -4.36 -21.62 -3.56
CA GLN A 358 -3.08 -22.30 -3.33
C GLN A 358 -1.89 -21.33 -3.23
N SER A 359 -2.10 -20.04 -3.51
CA SER A 359 -1.02 -19.05 -3.45
C SER A 359 -0.62 -18.76 -2.00
N GLU A 360 0.67 -18.55 -1.76
CA GLU A 360 1.17 -18.10 -0.44
C GLU A 360 0.50 -16.78 -0.02
N TYR A 361 0.25 -15.90 -0.99
CA TYR A 361 -0.41 -14.62 -0.77
C TYR A 361 -1.86 -14.75 -0.29
N TYR A 362 -2.57 -15.85 -0.61
CA TYR A 362 -3.93 -16.06 -0.13
C TYR A 362 -4.03 -16.06 1.39
N GLN A 363 -3.16 -16.82 2.07
CA GLN A 363 -3.15 -16.84 3.53
C GLN A 363 -2.72 -15.50 4.12
N ILE A 364 -1.77 -14.82 3.47
CA ILE A 364 -1.29 -13.50 3.91
C ILE A 364 -2.43 -12.48 3.85
N VAL A 365 -3.11 -12.37 2.71
CA VAL A 365 -4.24 -11.43 2.53
C VAL A 365 -5.39 -11.79 3.47
N LYS A 366 -5.70 -13.07 3.66
CA LYS A 366 -6.73 -13.53 4.60
C LYS A 366 -6.43 -13.09 6.05
N LEU A 367 -5.19 -13.30 6.50
CA LEU A 367 -4.76 -12.86 7.83
C LEU A 367 -4.78 -11.34 7.97
N LEU A 368 -4.35 -10.64 6.92
CA LEU A 368 -4.33 -9.18 6.84
C LEU A 368 -5.73 -8.59 6.97
N VAL A 369 -6.70 -9.07 6.19
CA VAL A 369 -8.10 -8.63 6.24
C VAL A 369 -8.67 -8.83 7.65
N GLY A 370 -8.48 -10.04 8.21
CA GLY A 370 -8.93 -10.32 9.57
C GLY A 370 -8.27 -9.45 10.65
N LEU A 371 -7.01 -9.04 10.45
CA LEU A 371 -6.31 -8.11 11.35
C LEU A 371 -6.87 -6.70 11.24
N CYS A 372 -6.99 -6.16 10.03
CA CYS A 372 -7.53 -4.82 9.78
C CYS A 372 -8.92 -4.66 10.39
N HIS A 373 -9.81 -5.62 10.17
CA HIS A 373 -11.17 -5.59 10.72
C HIS A 373 -11.22 -5.57 12.25
N ARG A 374 -10.29 -6.26 12.94
CA ARG A 374 -10.17 -6.18 14.42
C ARG A 374 -9.79 -4.79 14.91
N PHE A 375 -9.03 -4.04 14.11
CA PHE A 375 -8.69 -2.64 14.35
C PHE A 375 -9.72 -1.65 13.77
N LYS A 376 -10.84 -2.14 13.24
CA LYS A 376 -11.88 -1.34 12.54
C LYS A 376 -11.35 -0.59 11.32
N VAL A 377 -10.31 -1.12 10.68
CA VAL A 377 -9.76 -0.64 9.42
C VAL A 377 -10.33 -1.49 8.29
N LYS A 378 -10.86 -0.83 7.25
CA LYS A 378 -11.37 -1.49 6.03
C LYS A 378 -10.24 -1.75 5.04
N VAL A 379 -10.43 -2.69 4.13
CA VAL A 379 -9.41 -3.06 3.14
C VAL A 379 -9.85 -2.70 1.73
N ILE A 380 -8.97 -2.02 0.99
CA ILE A 380 -9.11 -1.75 -0.44
C ILE A 380 -8.05 -2.59 -1.17
N ALA A 381 -8.47 -3.59 -1.95
CA ALA A 381 -7.55 -4.38 -2.77
C ALA A 381 -7.36 -3.75 -4.15
N GLU A 382 -6.12 -3.73 -4.65
CA GLU A 382 -5.76 -3.07 -5.89
C GLU A 382 -5.24 -4.01 -6.98
N GLY A 383 -5.40 -3.57 -8.23
CA GLY A 383 -4.85 -4.23 -9.39
C GLY A 383 -5.52 -5.57 -9.70
N ILE A 384 -6.82 -5.69 -9.40
CA ILE A 384 -7.64 -6.83 -9.79
C ILE A 384 -7.78 -6.86 -11.31
N GLU A 385 -7.44 -7.98 -11.94
CA GLU A 385 -7.47 -8.16 -13.39
C GLU A 385 -8.44 -9.27 -13.82
N THR A 386 -8.76 -10.23 -12.95
CA THR A 386 -9.63 -11.36 -13.28
C THR A 386 -10.86 -11.48 -12.38
N LEU A 387 -11.92 -12.14 -12.89
CA LEU A 387 -13.13 -12.40 -12.11
C LEU A 387 -12.83 -13.31 -10.92
N GLU A 388 -11.95 -14.28 -11.09
CA GLU A 388 -11.54 -15.23 -10.06
C GLU A 388 -10.84 -14.51 -8.89
N GLU A 389 -9.94 -13.56 -9.19
CA GLU A 389 -9.31 -12.70 -8.18
C GLU A 389 -10.38 -11.92 -7.40
N ALA A 390 -11.33 -11.29 -8.09
CA ALA A 390 -12.40 -10.52 -7.46
C ALA A 390 -13.29 -11.38 -6.54
N GLN A 391 -13.66 -12.58 -7.01
CA GLN A 391 -14.48 -13.51 -6.25
C GLN A 391 -13.77 -13.98 -4.97
N LEU A 392 -12.48 -14.30 -5.09
CA LEU A 392 -11.70 -14.79 -3.95
C LEU A 392 -11.47 -13.69 -2.91
N LEU A 393 -11.21 -12.46 -3.34
CA LEU A 393 -11.07 -11.31 -2.44
C LEU A 393 -12.38 -10.96 -1.73
N ALA A 394 -13.51 -11.00 -2.43
CA ALA A 394 -14.83 -10.85 -1.84
C ALA A 394 -15.10 -11.96 -0.80
N TYR A 395 -14.74 -13.21 -1.10
CA TYR A 395 -14.86 -14.33 -0.15
C TYR A 395 -14.01 -14.14 1.11
N LEU A 396 -12.83 -13.55 0.98
CA LEU A 396 -11.96 -13.21 2.12
C LEU A 396 -12.47 -12.04 2.96
N GLY A 397 -13.51 -11.34 2.51
CA GLY A 397 -14.10 -10.20 3.22
C GLY A 397 -13.41 -8.87 2.94
N VAL A 398 -12.69 -8.73 1.81
CA VAL A 398 -12.20 -7.41 1.37
C VAL A 398 -13.38 -6.45 1.21
N ASP A 399 -13.27 -5.22 1.71
CA ASP A 399 -14.35 -4.24 1.71
C ASP A 399 -14.53 -3.55 0.35
N PHE A 400 -13.41 -3.19 -0.29
CA PHE A 400 -13.40 -2.51 -1.59
C PHE A 400 -12.37 -3.10 -2.55
N MET A 401 -12.64 -3.02 -3.85
CA MET A 401 -11.77 -3.50 -4.92
C MET A 401 -11.58 -2.44 -6.01
N GLN A 402 -10.38 -2.39 -6.57
CA GLN A 402 -10.03 -1.51 -7.68
C GLN A 402 -9.08 -2.23 -8.65
N GLY A 403 -9.35 -2.14 -9.95
CA GLY A 403 -8.49 -2.81 -10.93
C GLY A 403 -9.01 -2.77 -12.36
N TYR A 404 -8.18 -3.26 -13.28
CA TYR A 404 -8.46 -3.23 -14.72
C TYR A 404 -9.57 -4.20 -15.13
N LEU A 405 -9.93 -5.16 -14.26
CA LEU A 405 -11.15 -5.94 -14.42
C LEU A 405 -12.37 -5.01 -14.58
N PHE A 406 -12.46 -3.96 -13.76
CA PHE A 406 -13.58 -3.03 -13.77
C PHE A 406 -13.35 -1.91 -14.78
N SER A 407 -12.23 -1.21 -14.64
CA SER A 407 -11.83 -0.18 -15.59
C SER A 407 -10.38 0.24 -15.38
N PRO A 408 -9.62 0.51 -16.46
CA PRO A 408 -8.42 1.32 -16.33
C PRO A 408 -8.76 2.76 -15.89
N PRO A 409 -7.80 3.55 -15.43
CA PRO A 409 -8.03 4.98 -15.17
C PRO A 409 -8.46 5.71 -16.45
N VAL A 410 -9.57 6.46 -16.39
CA VAL A 410 -10.14 7.17 -17.54
C VAL A 410 -10.43 8.65 -17.26
N PRO A 411 -10.43 9.54 -18.25
CA PRO A 411 -10.85 10.93 -18.07
C PRO A 411 -12.32 11.03 -17.63
N VAL A 412 -12.67 12.11 -16.91
CA VAL A 412 -14.05 12.35 -16.38
C VAL A 412 -15.15 12.15 -17.43
N LYS A 413 -14.90 12.56 -18.68
CA LYS A 413 -15.87 12.46 -19.79
C LYS A 413 -16.30 11.03 -20.11
N LYS A 414 -15.47 10.03 -19.77
CA LYS A 414 -15.75 8.61 -20.03
C LYS A 414 -16.38 7.89 -18.84
N LEU A 415 -16.50 8.54 -17.67
CA LEU A 415 -16.99 7.88 -16.46
C LEU A 415 -18.41 7.31 -16.63
N LEU A 416 -19.31 8.03 -17.30
CA LEU A 416 -20.68 7.54 -17.53
C LEU A 416 -20.74 6.29 -18.41
N GLU A 417 -19.80 6.13 -19.35
CA GLU A 417 -19.70 4.94 -20.19
C GLU A 417 -19.16 3.77 -19.35
N VAL A 418 -18.08 4.02 -18.59
CA VAL A 418 -17.47 3.05 -17.68
C VAL A 418 -18.46 2.58 -16.60
N GLU A 419 -19.27 3.47 -16.02
CA GLU A 419 -20.30 3.09 -15.04
C GLU A 419 -21.22 2.00 -15.63
N LYS A 420 -21.62 2.10 -16.90
CA LYS A 420 -22.49 1.09 -17.56
C LYS A 420 -21.78 -0.23 -17.80
N GLU A 421 -20.52 -0.20 -18.25
CA GLU A 421 -19.73 -1.40 -18.50
C GLU A 421 -19.46 -2.17 -17.20
N VAL A 422 -19.03 -1.46 -16.15
CA VAL A 422 -18.77 -2.00 -14.83
C VAL A 422 -20.03 -2.66 -14.26
N GLN A 423 -21.22 -2.05 -14.39
CA GLN A 423 -22.48 -2.64 -13.94
C GLN A 423 -22.77 -4.01 -14.56
N SER A 424 -22.37 -4.26 -15.81
CA SER A 424 -22.50 -5.59 -16.44
C SER A 424 -21.60 -6.63 -15.76
N ILE A 425 -20.37 -6.25 -15.43
CA ILE A 425 -19.40 -7.10 -14.74
C ILE A 425 -19.87 -7.40 -13.32
N LEU A 426 -20.34 -6.38 -12.60
CA LEU A 426 -20.87 -6.50 -11.24
C LEU A 426 -22.07 -7.44 -11.19
N LYS A 427 -22.99 -7.37 -12.17
CA LYS A 427 -24.09 -8.33 -12.30
C LYS A 427 -23.61 -9.76 -12.44
N ARG A 428 -22.56 -10.01 -13.22
CA ARG A 428 -21.98 -11.37 -13.36
C ARG A 428 -21.36 -11.86 -12.05
N LEU A 429 -20.67 -11.00 -11.32
CA LEU A 429 -20.09 -11.32 -10.01
C LEU A 429 -21.19 -11.61 -8.97
N HIS A 430 -22.29 -10.85 -9.01
CA HIS A 430 -23.46 -11.06 -8.16
C HIS A 430 -24.18 -12.38 -8.47
N VAL A 431 -24.45 -12.65 -9.75
CA VAL A 431 -25.17 -13.85 -10.23
C VAL A 431 -24.38 -15.14 -9.99
N ASN A 432 -23.05 -15.10 -10.04
CA ASN A 432 -22.19 -16.26 -9.80
C ASN A 432 -22.02 -16.62 -8.30
N GLY A 433 -22.83 -16.06 -7.40
CA GLY A 433 -22.99 -16.58 -6.03
C GLY A 433 -22.35 -15.76 -4.90
N LEU A 434 -22.13 -14.46 -5.08
CA LEU A 434 -21.65 -13.57 -4.00
C LEU A 434 -22.78 -12.71 -3.40
N SER A 435 -23.92 -13.35 -3.13
CA SER A 435 -25.08 -12.73 -2.48
C SER A 435 -24.85 -12.51 -0.99
N ALA A 436 -24.07 -11.48 -0.64
CA ALA A 436 -24.05 -10.92 0.69
C ALA A 436 -24.56 -9.48 0.67
N GLY A 437 -25.89 -9.34 0.75
CA GLY A 437 -26.55 -8.21 1.42
C GLY A 437 -26.58 -6.87 0.70
N SER A 438 -27.69 -6.59 0.01
CA SER A 438 -28.25 -5.23 0.01
C SER A 438 -29.77 -5.35 -0.04
N ASN A 439 -30.39 -4.62 0.88
CA ASN A 439 -31.81 -4.32 0.86
C ASN A 439 -32.15 -3.48 -0.38
N ASP A 440 -33.42 -3.60 -0.78
CA ASP A 440 -34.17 -2.78 -1.75
C ASP A 440 -33.75 -3.09 -3.20
N GLU A 441 -34.56 -3.75 -4.04
CA GLU A 441 -35.98 -3.54 -4.29
C GLU A 441 -36.75 -4.85 -4.52
N GLU A 442 -38.05 -4.77 -4.24
CA GLU A 442 -39.08 -5.81 -4.26
C GLU A 442 -39.22 -6.51 -5.62
N GLU A 443 -38.95 -7.82 -5.65
CA GLU A 443 -39.72 -8.78 -6.44
C GLU A 443 -40.34 -9.80 -5.48
N ASN A 444 -41.58 -10.17 -5.78
CA ASN A 444 -42.64 -10.50 -4.83
C ASN A 444 -42.59 -11.93 -4.24
N ASP A 445 -41.40 -12.49 -4.04
CA ASP A 445 -41.20 -13.79 -3.39
C ASP A 445 -40.18 -13.65 -2.26
N GLY A 446 -40.62 -13.91 -1.02
CA GLY A 446 -39.74 -13.88 0.16
C GLY A 446 -38.52 -14.80 0.00
N PRO A 447 -37.45 -14.60 0.80
CA PRO A 447 -36.22 -15.37 0.64
C PRO A 447 -36.49 -16.87 0.77
N THR A 448 -36.11 -17.62 -0.27
CA THR A 448 -36.30 -19.07 -0.36
C THR A 448 -35.18 -19.82 0.35
N VAL A 449 -35.45 -21.04 0.79
CA VAL A 449 -34.53 -21.83 1.61
C VAL A 449 -33.24 -22.17 0.84
N ILE A 450 -33.28 -22.24 -0.49
CA ILE A 450 -32.06 -22.41 -1.31
C ILE A 450 -31.07 -21.24 -1.21
N THR A 451 -31.52 -20.04 -0.81
CA THR A 451 -30.63 -18.87 -0.67
C THR A 451 -29.69 -18.97 0.53
N ILE A 452 -30.12 -19.69 1.58
CA ILE A 452 -29.32 -19.92 2.79
C ILE A 452 -28.57 -21.26 2.75
N ALA A 453 -28.88 -22.13 1.78
CA ALA A 453 -28.31 -23.46 1.68
C ALA A 453 -26.85 -23.43 1.25
N ASN A 454 -26.04 -24.28 1.89
CA ASN A 454 -24.66 -24.45 1.49
C ASN A 454 -24.58 -25.34 0.24
N LYS A 455 -24.30 -24.73 -0.92
CA LYS A 455 -24.24 -25.41 -2.23
C LYS A 455 -22.88 -26.05 -2.53
N TYR A 456 -21.85 -25.74 -1.75
CA TYR A 456 -20.45 -26.09 -2.00
C TYR A 456 -19.91 -27.14 -1.02
N LEU A 457 -20.78 -27.86 -0.31
CA LEU A 457 -20.34 -28.96 0.53
C LEU A 457 -19.78 -30.11 -0.33
N PRO A 458 -18.66 -30.72 0.08
CA PRO A 458 -18.18 -31.95 -0.53
C PRO A 458 -19.24 -33.05 -0.38
N ARG A 459 -19.29 -33.94 -1.36
CA ARG A 459 -20.30 -35.00 -1.52
C ARG A 459 -19.61 -36.34 -1.43
N LEU A 460 -20.32 -37.32 -0.90
CA LEU A 460 -19.86 -38.71 -0.83
C LEU A 460 -20.75 -39.58 -1.72
N ASP A 461 -20.16 -40.56 -2.38
CA ASP A 461 -20.88 -41.67 -2.99
C ASP A 461 -21.08 -42.80 -1.95
N PRO A 462 -22.13 -43.64 -2.07
CA PRO A 462 -22.39 -44.71 -1.09
C PRO A 462 -21.22 -45.69 -0.89
N GLY A 463 -20.38 -45.85 -1.90
CA GLY A 463 -19.20 -46.71 -1.89
C GLY A 463 -17.92 -46.07 -1.37
N ASP A 464 -17.92 -44.75 -1.11
CA ASP A 464 -16.73 -44.04 -0.62
C ASP A 464 -16.33 -44.51 0.77
N SER A 465 -15.05 -44.36 1.12
CA SER A 465 -14.53 -44.82 2.41
C SER A 465 -14.86 -43.86 3.56
N LEU A 466 -14.96 -44.39 4.78
CA LEU A 466 -15.10 -43.57 5.99
C LEU A 466 -13.87 -42.67 6.24
N LEU A 467 -12.70 -43.05 5.73
CA LEU A 467 -11.51 -42.20 5.69
C LEU A 467 -11.73 -40.92 4.91
N LEU A 468 -12.30 -41.02 3.70
CA LEU A 468 -12.59 -39.84 2.89
C LEU A 468 -13.60 -38.93 3.59
N ALA A 469 -14.62 -39.50 4.25
CA ALA A 469 -15.56 -38.74 5.06
C ALA A 469 -14.85 -37.98 6.20
N HIS A 470 -13.89 -38.62 6.88
CA HIS A 470 -13.10 -37.97 7.94
C HIS A 470 -12.20 -36.84 7.42
N GLU A 471 -11.54 -37.04 6.29
CA GLU A 471 -10.72 -36.00 5.64
C GLU A 471 -11.55 -34.75 5.33
N TYR A 472 -12.78 -34.92 4.82
CA TYR A 472 -13.69 -33.79 4.59
C TYR A 472 -14.10 -33.09 5.89
N PHE A 473 -14.25 -33.82 7.00
CA PHE A 473 -14.47 -33.23 8.32
C PHE A 473 -13.21 -32.60 8.95
N GLY A 474 -12.01 -32.79 8.39
CA GLY A 474 -10.78 -32.18 8.89
C GLY A 474 -10.85 -30.64 9.01
N SER A 475 -11.70 -30.00 8.20
CA SER A 475 -12.06 -28.59 8.38
C SER A 475 -13.04 -28.41 9.55
N SER A 476 -12.80 -27.42 10.43
CA SER A 476 -13.69 -27.12 11.57
C SER A 476 -15.06 -26.54 11.15
N ALA A 477 -15.27 -26.31 9.86
CA ALA A 477 -16.47 -25.63 9.35
C ALA A 477 -17.59 -26.59 8.91
N ILE A 478 -17.30 -27.87 8.69
CA ILE A 478 -18.23 -28.87 8.17
C ILE A 478 -18.65 -29.82 9.30
N SER A 479 -19.94 -30.01 9.48
CA SER A 479 -20.53 -30.93 10.46
C SER A 479 -21.39 -32.04 9.83
N VAL A 480 -21.77 -31.90 8.57
CA VAL A 480 -22.55 -32.90 7.82
C VAL A 480 -22.12 -32.99 6.35
N LEU A 481 -22.16 -34.20 5.80
CA LEU A 481 -21.90 -34.52 4.40
C LEU A 481 -23.09 -35.27 3.77
N PRO A 482 -23.61 -34.82 2.63
CA PRO A 482 -24.64 -35.55 1.89
C PRO A 482 -24.02 -36.72 1.12
N VAL A 483 -24.69 -37.87 1.15
CA VAL A 483 -24.39 -39.05 0.33
C VAL A 483 -25.33 -39.04 -0.87
N ILE A 484 -24.75 -38.93 -2.06
CA ILE A 484 -25.50 -38.74 -3.30
C ILE A 484 -25.32 -39.96 -4.19
N ASP A 485 -26.43 -40.49 -4.70
CA ASP A 485 -26.43 -41.50 -5.75
C ASP A 485 -27.41 -41.07 -6.85
N ASN A 486 -26.97 -41.10 -8.11
CA ASN A 486 -27.79 -40.68 -9.26
C ASN A 486 -28.50 -39.32 -9.09
N LYS A 487 -27.78 -38.33 -8.52
CA LYS A 487 -28.27 -36.97 -8.20
C LYS A 487 -29.33 -36.89 -7.10
N GLN A 488 -29.62 -37.99 -6.40
CA GLN A 488 -30.53 -38.03 -5.26
C GLN A 488 -29.73 -38.15 -3.96
N CYS A 489 -30.17 -37.47 -2.90
CA CYS A 489 -29.58 -37.65 -1.59
C CYS A 489 -30.17 -38.92 -0.94
N VAL A 490 -29.34 -39.96 -0.86
CA VAL A 490 -29.69 -41.28 -0.33
C VAL A 490 -29.32 -41.44 1.15
N GLY A 491 -28.41 -40.60 1.65
CA GLY A 491 -27.90 -40.65 3.02
C GLY A 491 -27.29 -39.33 3.47
N ILE A 492 -27.10 -39.17 4.78
CA ILE A 492 -26.24 -38.13 5.35
C ILE A 492 -25.26 -38.76 6.33
N VAL A 493 -24.03 -38.23 6.38
CA VAL A 493 -23.03 -38.56 7.40
C VAL A 493 -22.81 -37.31 8.23
N THR A 494 -22.97 -37.40 9.55
CA THR A 494 -22.61 -36.30 10.45
C THR A 494 -21.31 -36.58 11.16
N ARG A 495 -20.65 -35.51 11.62
CA ARG A 495 -19.41 -35.62 12.39
C ARG A 495 -19.61 -36.40 13.69
N GLU A 496 -20.75 -36.22 14.36
CA GLU A 496 -21.05 -36.98 15.58
C GLU A 496 -21.16 -38.47 15.27
N LEU A 497 -21.85 -38.82 14.18
CA LEU A 497 -22.07 -40.20 13.79
C LEU A 497 -20.74 -40.87 13.40
N LEU A 498 -19.88 -40.16 12.68
CA LEU A 498 -18.53 -40.65 12.36
C LEU A 498 -17.66 -40.83 13.62
N ASN A 499 -17.69 -39.86 14.55
CA ASN A 499 -16.94 -39.93 15.80
C ASN A 499 -17.42 -41.05 16.74
N LEU A 500 -18.71 -41.39 16.73
CA LEU A 500 -19.26 -42.51 17.50
C LEU A 500 -18.78 -43.87 16.98
N HIS A 501 -18.43 -43.94 15.69
CA HIS A 501 -17.93 -45.14 15.05
C HIS A 501 -16.41 -45.30 15.13
N PHE A 502 -15.67 -44.25 15.52
CA PHE A 502 -14.23 -44.29 15.69
C PHE A 502 -13.83 -44.39 17.17
N THR A 503 -12.82 -45.19 17.48
CA THR A 503 -12.25 -45.29 18.82
C THR A 503 -11.23 -44.15 19.05
N PRO A 504 -11.06 -43.66 20.30
CA PRO A 504 -10.14 -42.55 20.60
C PRO A 504 -8.66 -42.79 20.24
N ALA A 505 -8.25 -44.04 19.98
CA ALA A 505 -6.89 -44.42 19.65
C ALA A 505 -6.61 -44.50 18.12
N MET A 506 -7.64 -44.38 17.27
CA MET A 506 -7.51 -44.43 15.81
C MET A 506 -6.75 -43.21 15.27
N GLY A 507 -5.75 -43.43 14.39
CA GLY A 507 -4.90 -42.37 13.85
C GLY A 507 -3.67 -42.03 14.71
N THR A 508 -3.34 -42.85 15.70
CA THR A 508 -2.11 -42.75 16.51
C THR A 508 -1.18 -43.94 16.25
N GLU A 509 0.09 -43.88 16.68
CA GLU A 509 1.06 -44.98 16.53
C GLU A 509 0.62 -46.31 17.21
N HIS A 510 -0.46 -46.29 18.00
CA HIS A 510 -1.03 -47.46 18.67
C HIS A 510 -2.23 -48.11 17.94
N GLU A 511 -2.53 -47.72 16.70
CA GLU A 511 -3.64 -48.28 15.92
C GLU A 511 -3.46 -49.78 15.59
N THR A 512 -4.48 -50.60 15.86
CA THR A 512 -4.47 -52.02 15.52
C THR A 512 -4.91 -52.28 14.07
N THR A 513 -4.49 -53.40 13.47
CA THR A 513 -4.91 -53.79 12.10
C THR A 513 -6.42 -53.94 11.92
N ARG A 514 -7.16 -54.21 13.01
CA ARG A 514 -8.63 -54.26 13.01
C ARG A 514 -9.26 -52.86 12.97
N GLU A 515 -8.62 -51.87 13.57
CA GLU A 515 -9.06 -50.47 13.56
C GLU A 515 -8.79 -49.82 12.20
N ALA A 516 -7.63 -50.12 11.59
CA ALA A 516 -7.29 -49.70 10.23
C ALA A 516 -8.32 -50.15 9.18
N ALA A 517 -8.90 -51.35 9.36
CA ALA A 517 -9.92 -51.88 8.45
C ALA A 517 -11.27 -51.13 8.53
N ILE A 518 -11.54 -50.39 9.61
CA ILE A 518 -12.77 -49.61 9.78
C ILE A 518 -12.74 -48.37 8.87
N TRP A 519 -11.58 -47.75 8.69
CA TRP A 519 -11.38 -46.60 7.79
C TRP A 519 -11.73 -46.90 6.32
N GLN A 520 -11.60 -48.16 5.91
CA GLN A 520 -11.87 -48.62 4.54
C GLN A 520 -13.31 -49.11 4.32
N LYS A 521 -14.17 -49.08 5.35
CA LYS A 521 -15.59 -49.42 5.17
C LYS A 521 -16.30 -48.38 4.32
N PRO A 522 -17.30 -48.78 3.52
CA PRO A 522 -18.09 -47.86 2.72
C PRO A 522 -19.00 -46.99 3.61
N VAL A 523 -19.23 -45.75 3.17
CA VAL A 523 -20.07 -44.76 3.84
C VAL A 523 -21.51 -45.25 4.02
N ASN A 524 -22.04 -46.07 3.10
CA ASN A 524 -23.37 -46.66 3.23
C ASN A 524 -23.56 -47.55 4.46
N SER A 525 -22.47 -48.03 5.09
CA SER A 525 -22.52 -48.82 6.31
C SER A 525 -22.82 -47.99 7.56
N LEU A 526 -22.75 -46.67 7.44
CA LEU A 526 -22.77 -45.72 8.54
C LEU A 526 -23.79 -44.57 8.34
N MET A 527 -24.08 -44.18 7.09
CA MET A 527 -24.97 -43.06 6.79
C MET A 527 -26.36 -43.18 7.42
N SER A 528 -26.92 -42.05 7.85
CA SER A 528 -28.34 -41.97 8.21
C SER A 528 -29.19 -41.79 6.96
N VAL A 529 -30.24 -42.61 6.83
CA VAL A 529 -31.23 -42.53 5.73
C VAL A 529 -32.49 -41.75 6.13
N LYS A 530 -32.60 -41.34 7.39
CA LYS A 530 -33.74 -40.57 7.93
C LYS A 530 -33.31 -39.12 8.13
N PHE A 531 -33.77 -38.25 7.25
CA PHE A 531 -33.53 -36.81 7.32
C PHE A 531 -34.69 -36.07 6.65
N PRO A 532 -35.02 -34.87 7.14
CA PRO A 532 -36.09 -34.06 6.55
C PRO A 532 -35.70 -33.54 5.16
N ARG A 533 -36.70 -33.51 4.27
CA ARG A 533 -36.58 -32.96 2.92
C ARG A 533 -37.55 -31.81 2.75
N LEU A 534 -37.11 -30.76 2.07
CA LEU A 534 -37.91 -29.58 1.77
C LEU A 534 -37.70 -29.17 0.31
N ASP A 535 -38.72 -28.59 -0.33
CA ASP A 535 -38.57 -28.03 -1.67
C ASP A 535 -37.53 -26.88 -1.61
N ALA A 536 -36.62 -26.85 -2.56
CA ALA A 536 -35.59 -25.83 -2.64
C ALA A 536 -36.18 -24.41 -2.79
N GLN A 537 -37.37 -24.30 -3.39
CA GLN A 537 -38.09 -23.03 -3.57
C GLN A 537 -39.03 -22.68 -2.40
N SER A 538 -39.13 -23.53 -1.37
CA SER A 538 -39.89 -23.18 -0.16
C SER A 538 -39.36 -21.89 0.47
N GLN A 539 -40.23 -21.14 1.13
CA GLN A 539 -39.85 -19.91 1.83
C GLN A 539 -39.16 -20.23 3.17
N ILE A 540 -38.23 -19.38 3.62
CA ILE A 540 -37.57 -19.58 4.92
C ILE A 540 -38.54 -19.51 6.10
N SER A 541 -39.63 -18.75 5.96
CA SER A 541 -40.75 -18.72 6.93
C SER A 541 -41.37 -20.11 7.15
N GLU A 542 -41.51 -20.89 6.09
CA GLU A 542 -42.03 -22.27 6.14
C GLU A 542 -41.06 -23.20 6.88
N LEU A 543 -39.76 -23.08 6.62
CA LEU A 543 -38.74 -23.83 7.37
C LEU A 543 -38.75 -23.48 8.86
N ILE A 544 -38.85 -22.19 9.22
CA ILE A 544 -38.91 -21.75 10.63
C ILE A 544 -40.18 -22.29 11.31
N TYR A 545 -41.32 -22.24 10.63
CA TYR A 545 -42.58 -22.80 11.13
C TYR A 545 -42.50 -24.31 11.35
N MET A 546 -41.92 -25.07 10.41
CA MET A 546 -41.72 -26.51 10.54
C MET A 546 -40.79 -26.87 11.71
N ILE A 547 -39.78 -26.06 11.99
CA ILE A 547 -38.89 -26.27 13.14
C ILE A 547 -39.63 -25.99 14.46
N GLN A 548 -40.41 -24.90 14.53
CA GLN A 548 -41.08 -24.47 15.77
C GLN A 548 -42.31 -25.32 16.12
N GLU A 549 -43.18 -25.59 15.15
CA GLU A 549 -44.49 -26.22 15.38
C GLU A 549 -44.50 -27.72 15.04
N GLN A 550 -43.66 -28.16 14.10
CA GLN A 550 -43.61 -29.56 13.65
C GLN A 550 -42.38 -30.33 14.15
N GLY A 551 -41.51 -29.69 14.94
CA GLY A 551 -40.37 -30.34 15.59
C GLY A 551 -39.29 -30.85 14.62
N TYR A 552 -39.15 -30.25 13.43
CA TYR A 552 -38.14 -30.65 12.46
C TYR A 552 -36.72 -30.44 13.01
N GLN A 553 -35.86 -31.44 12.87
CA GLN A 553 -34.44 -31.38 13.25
C GLN A 553 -33.56 -31.04 12.04
N LEU A 554 -32.61 -30.12 12.22
CA LEU A 554 -31.58 -29.84 11.24
C LEU A 554 -30.51 -30.95 11.27
N PRO A 555 -29.88 -31.28 10.13
CA PRO A 555 -29.93 -30.58 8.85
C PRO A 555 -31.08 -31.02 7.92
N VAL A 556 -31.57 -30.08 7.10
CA VAL A 556 -32.64 -30.31 6.10
C VAL A 556 -32.06 -30.38 4.70
N ILE A 557 -32.48 -31.39 3.94
CA ILE A 557 -32.06 -31.60 2.54
C ILE A 557 -33.02 -30.89 1.59
N LEU A 558 -32.48 -30.06 0.71
CA LEU A 558 -33.27 -29.36 -0.31
C LEU A 558 -33.33 -30.17 -1.58
N VAL A 559 -34.55 -30.33 -2.08
CA VAL A 559 -34.83 -31.08 -3.30
C VAL A 559 -35.65 -30.26 -4.28
N GLU A 560 -35.46 -30.53 -5.56
CA GLU A 560 -36.37 -30.08 -6.63
C GLU A 560 -36.90 -31.35 -7.30
N GLY A 561 -38.15 -31.72 -6.98
CA GLY A 561 -38.66 -33.06 -7.27
C GLY A 561 -37.91 -34.14 -6.48
N THR A 562 -37.04 -34.89 -7.15
CA THR A 562 -36.17 -35.92 -6.54
C THR A 562 -34.69 -35.56 -6.53
N ILE A 563 -34.32 -34.43 -7.14
CA ILE A 563 -32.93 -34.02 -7.35
C ILE A 563 -32.42 -33.23 -6.14
N PHE A 564 -31.26 -33.59 -5.63
CA PHE A 564 -30.58 -32.87 -4.55
C PHE A 564 -30.10 -31.48 -5.03
N ARG A 565 -30.47 -30.43 -4.29
CA ARG A 565 -30.10 -29.04 -4.58
C ARG A 565 -29.23 -28.39 -3.50
N GLY A 566 -29.23 -28.91 -2.28
CA GLY A 566 -28.41 -28.39 -1.20
C GLY A 566 -28.83 -28.91 0.17
N ILE A 567 -28.17 -28.41 1.20
CA ILE A 567 -28.46 -28.75 2.59
C ILE A 567 -28.44 -27.46 3.42
N VAL A 568 -29.35 -27.38 4.39
CA VAL A 568 -29.41 -26.29 5.36
C VAL A 568 -29.04 -26.85 6.72
N THR A 569 -28.00 -26.27 7.32
CA THR A 569 -27.53 -26.64 8.66
C THR A 569 -28.00 -25.63 9.71
N GLU A 570 -27.87 -25.98 10.99
CA GLU A 570 -28.10 -25.06 12.10
C GLU A 570 -27.24 -23.81 12.00
N ARG A 571 -26.00 -23.95 11.53
CA ARG A 571 -25.09 -22.82 11.31
C ARG A 571 -25.60 -21.86 10.24
N ASP A 572 -26.17 -22.38 9.16
CA ASP A 572 -26.66 -21.57 8.05
C ASP A 572 -27.92 -20.80 8.45
N LEU A 573 -28.84 -21.46 9.16
CA LEU A 573 -30.03 -20.82 9.71
C LEU A 573 -29.66 -19.79 10.78
N THR A 574 -28.72 -20.10 11.69
CA THR A 574 -28.24 -19.17 12.71
C THR A 574 -27.58 -17.94 12.08
N ARG A 575 -26.75 -18.13 11.05
CA ARG A 575 -26.12 -17.03 10.30
C ARG A 575 -27.17 -16.13 9.65
N TYR A 576 -28.22 -16.72 9.06
CA TYR A 576 -29.33 -15.97 8.48
C TYR A 576 -30.12 -15.18 9.54
N LEU A 577 -30.44 -15.80 10.68
CA LEU A 577 -31.18 -15.15 11.77
C LEU A 577 -30.36 -14.01 12.41
N LEU A 578 -29.06 -14.20 12.64
CA LEU A 578 -28.17 -13.14 13.15
C LEU A 578 -28.06 -11.95 12.18
N LYS A 579 -28.03 -12.23 10.88
CA LYS A 579 -28.05 -11.20 9.83
C LYS A 579 -29.38 -10.42 9.83
N LYS A 580 -30.50 -11.10 10.08
CA LYS A 580 -31.84 -10.49 10.15
C LYS A 580 -32.08 -9.71 11.45
N SER A 581 -31.52 -10.15 12.58
CA SER A 581 -31.76 -9.55 13.90
C SER A 581 -30.87 -8.35 14.22
N GLY A 582 -29.97 -7.94 13.31
CA GLY A 582 -29.07 -6.78 13.52
C GLY A 582 -28.08 -6.95 14.67
N LEU A 583 -27.97 -8.14 15.26
CA LEU A 583 -27.07 -8.45 16.37
C LEU A 583 -25.71 -8.89 15.81
N ASN A 584 -25.01 -7.95 15.19
CA ASN A 584 -23.55 -8.01 15.20
C ASN A 584 -23.11 -7.76 16.65
N SER A 585 -22.30 -8.68 17.17
CA SER A 585 -21.74 -8.72 18.51
C SER A 585 -20.98 -7.44 18.87
N SER A 586 -21.72 -6.42 19.31
CA SER A 586 -21.22 -5.35 20.16
C SER A 586 -21.58 -5.71 21.59
N GLY A 587 -20.63 -6.31 22.30
CA GLY A 587 -20.73 -6.51 23.75
C GLY A 587 -20.77 -5.15 24.46
N LYS A 588 -21.96 -4.58 24.62
CA LYS A 588 -22.22 -3.57 25.65
C LYS A 588 -22.84 -4.30 26.83
N SER A 589 -22.01 -4.60 27.82
CA SER A 589 -22.47 -4.94 29.15
C SER A 589 -23.30 -3.78 29.70
N ALA A 590 -24.58 -4.01 29.90
CA ALA A 590 -25.42 -3.17 30.74
C ALA A 590 -24.94 -3.30 32.19
N SER A 591 -24.36 -2.24 32.74
CA SER A 591 -24.33 -2.00 34.19
C SER A 591 -24.07 -0.51 34.47
N SER A 592 -25.12 0.31 34.39
CA SER A 592 -25.18 1.62 35.05
C SER A 592 -25.94 1.46 36.37
N GLY A 593 -25.24 0.97 37.40
CA GLY A 593 -25.70 0.95 38.78
C GLY A 593 -24.80 1.83 39.62
N ASN A 594 -25.31 2.99 40.02
CA ASN A 594 -24.71 3.93 40.97
C ASN A 594 -24.02 3.26 42.16
N ARG A 595 -22.74 3.56 42.38
CA ARG A 595 -22.16 3.67 43.73
C ARG A 595 -20.94 4.59 43.74
N LYS A 596 -21.13 5.76 44.37
CA LYS A 596 -20.07 6.56 44.99
C LYS A 596 -19.31 5.69 45.98
N ILE A 597 -17.98 5.60 45.86
CA ILE A 597 -17.03 5.59 46.99
C ILE A 597 -15.77 6.29 46.52
N ALA A 598 -15.37 7.31 47.27
CA ALA A 598 -14.06 7.94 47.22
C ALA A 598 -13.08 7.13 48.07
N GLU A 599 -11.83 6.98 47.65
CA GLU A 599 -10.67 7.00 48.55
C GLU A 599 -9.35 7.04 47.78
N ASP A 600 -8.43 7.83 48.37
CA ASP A 600 -7.03 8.06 48.04
C ASP A 600 -6.19 6.78 47.97
N SER A 601 -5.16 6.76 47.12
CA SER A 601 -3.76 6.49 47.54
C SER A 601 -2.78 6.34 46.36
N SER A 602 -1.88 7.32 46.27
CA SER A 602 -0.42 7.20 46.09
C SER A 602 0.23 6.15 45.16
N LYS A 603 1.02 6.71 44.21
CA LYS A 603 2.46 6.48 43.93
C LYS A 603 2.97 5.15 43.33
N THR A 604 4.05 5.34 42.54
CA THR A 604 5.16 4.42 42.13
C THR A 604 4.79 3.24 41.24
N GLU A 605 5.66 2.68 40.39
CA GLU A 605 6.84 3.05 39.59
C GLU A 605 7.08 1.82 38.68
N ASP A 606 8.00 1.93 37.72
CA ASP A 606 8.66 0.83 36.97
C ASP A 606 7.85 0.10 35.87
N ALA A 607 8.19 0.18 34.57
CA ALA A 607 9.46 -0.02 33.84
C ALA A 607 9.94 -1.48 33.76
N TYR A 608 10.42 -1.82 32.53
CA TYR A 608 11.22 -2.99 32.10
C TYR A 608 10.49 -4.15 31.37
N PRO A 609 11.18 -4.92 30.50
CA PRO A 609 11.43 -4.54 29.12
C PRO A 609 11.23 -5.70 28.12
N VAL A 610 11.53 -5.35 26.87
CA VAL A 610 11.68 -6.17 25.66
C VAL A 610 12.62 -7.39 25.83
N ILE A 611 12.22 -8.51 25.24
CA ILE A 611 13.11 -9.48 24.57
C ILE A 611 12.75 -9.45 23.08
#